data_AF-L7LJX2-F1
#
_entry.id   AF-L7LJX2-F1
#
_cell.length_a   1.000
_cell.length_b   1.000
_cell.length_c   1.000
_cell.angle_alpha   90.00
_cell.angle_beta   90.00
_cell.angle_gamma   90.00
#
_symmetry.space_group_name_H-M   'P 1'
#
loop_
_entity.id
_entity.type
_entity.pdbx_description
1 polymer ?
#
loop_
_entity_poly.entity_id
_entity_poly.type
_entity_poly.pdbx_seq_one_letter_code
_entity_poly.pdbx_strand_id
1 'polypeptide(L)'
;MHSSMYRNLWSNGPKEALEFAEYTFDEHFNRPISSYPPREVLWDYINGRAVQSGVKELVRFAHVVRRVEFDDETEQFTVTVDDLREHVTSTEVFDEVIVSTGHFSFPNVPDIAGIETFPGEVIHAHEFRGAERFAGQRLLLVGGRTPPRTSASNLTRWGPGT
;
A
#
# COMPACT_ATOMS: atom_id res chain seq x y z
N MET A 1 2.29 9.48 5.05
CA MET A 1 1.13 8.61 4.77
C MET A 1 1.65 7.36 4.06
N HIS A 2 1.19 6.15 4.40
CA HIS A 2 1.78 4.93 3.84
C HIS A 2 1.08 4.43 2.55
N SER A 3 -0.24 4.56 2.44
CA SER A 3 -0.98 4.00 1.31
C SER A 3 -0.73 4.76 0.00
N SER A 4 -0.37 4.01 -1.04
CA SER A 4 -0.36 4.46 -2.45
C SER A 4 -1.60 4.02 -3.23
N MET A 5 -2.60 3.41 -2.56
CA MET A 5 -3.81 2.92 -3.20
C MET A 5 -4.82 4.05 -3.46
N TYR A 6 -5.68 3.84 -4.46
CA TYR A 6 -6.70 4.81 -4.89
C TYR A 6 -8.08 4.16 -4.98
N ARG A 7 -9.12 4.99 -5.06
CA ARG A 7 -10.50 4.56 -5.25
C ARG A 7 -10.65 3.84 -6.60
N ASN A 8 -11.46 2.79 -6.64
CA ASN A 8 -11.66 1.95 -7.82
C ASN A 8 -10.38 1.18 -8.23
N LEU A 9 -9.49 0.89 -7.28
CA LEU A 9 -8.38 -0.03 -7.51
C LEU A 9 -8.88 -1.49 -7.47
N TRP A 10 -8.48 -2.25 -8.49
CA TRP A 10 -8.75 -3.69 -8.63
C TRP A 10 -7.42 -4.44 -8.64
N SER A 11 -7.46 -5.76 -8.43
CA SER A 11 -6.29 -6.60 -8.64
C SER A 11 -5.70 -6.36 -10.02
N ASN A 12 -4.38 -6.20 -10.10
CA ASN A 12 -3.66 -6.04 -11.38
C ASN A 12 -3.19 -7.39 -11.96
N GLY A 13 -3.27 -8.46 -11.18
CA GLY A 13 -3.03 -9.86 -11.59
C GLY A 13 -4.21 -10.77 -11.27
N PRO A 14 -4.24 -12.00 -11.82
CA PRO A 14 -5.26 -12.98 -11.47
C PRO A 14 -5.13 -13.36 -9.99
N LYS A 15 -6.26 -13.43 -9.27
CA LYS A 15 -6.30 -13.78 -7.84
C LYS A 15 -5.68 -15.15 -7.59
N GLU A 16 -5.79 -16.05 -8.56
CA GLU A 16 -5.28 -17.43 -8.51
C GLU A 16 -3.74 -17.45 -8.39
N ALA A 17 -3.03 -16.39 -8.81
CA ALA A 17 -1.58 -16.29 -8.67
C ALA A 17 -1.11 -15.77 -7.30
N LEU A 18 -2.03 -15.29 -6.47
CA LEU A 18 -1.75 -14.72 -5.14
C LEU A 18 -2.53 -15.40 -4.02
N GLU A 19 -3.20 -16.51 -4.32
CA GLU A 19 -3.93 -17.32 -3.37
C GLU A 19 -2.97 -17.95 -2.34
N PHE A 20 -3.32 -17.86 -1.06
CA PHE A 20 -2.58 -18.53 -0.01
C PHE A 20 -2.76 -20.05 -0.13
N ALA A 21 -1.66 -20.79 -0.12
CA ALA A 21 -1.67 -22.25 -0.22
C ALA A 21 -2.49 -22.94 0.89
N GLU A 22 -2.56 -22.32 2.07
CA GLU A 22 -3.23 -22.85 3.27
C GLU A 22 -4.55 -22.13 3.61
N TYR A 23 -5.03 -21.24 2.74
CA TYR A 23 -6.26 -20.49 2.96
C TYR A 23 -6.85 -20.05 1.62
N THR A 24 -7.82 -20.79 1.11
CA THR A 24 -8.30 -20.57 -0.26
C THR A 24 -9.35 -19.46 -0.35
N PHE A 25 -9.53 -18.89 -1.55
CA PHE A 25 -10.61 -17.95 -1.82
C PHE A 25 -12.00 -18.58 -1.59
N ASP A 26 -12.13 -19.87 -1.92
CA ASP A 26 -13.38 -20.61 -1.73
C ASP A 26 -13.69 -20.83 -0.25
N GLU A 27 -12.68 -21.16 0.57
CA GLU A 27 -12.82 -21.25 2.03
C GLU A 27 -13.27 -19.92 2.63
N HIS A 28 -12.67 -18.81 2.18
CA HIS A 28 -12.97 -17.48 2.73
C HIS A 28 -14.35 -16.95 2.31
N PHE A 29 -14.67 -17.00 1.01
CA PHE A 29 -15.89 -16.37 0.47
C PHE A 29 -17.09 -17.30 0.39
N ASN A 30 -16.88 -18.62 0.46
CA ASN A 30 -17.90 -19.66 0.30
C ASN A 30 -18.74 -19.50 -0.99
N ARG A 31 -18.14 -18.91 -2.03
CA ARG A 31 -18.71 -18.72 -3.36
C ARG A 31 -17.61 -18.39 -4.36
N PRO A 32 -17.77 -18.74 -5.64
CA PRO A 32 -16.84 -18.32 -6.68
C PRO A 32 -16.88 -16.80 -6.87
N ILE A 33 -15.71 -16.19 -7.02
CA ILE A 33 -15.53 -14.78 -7.36
C ILE A 33 -14.66 -14.62 -8.61
N SER A 34 -14.82 -13.51 -9.32
CA SER A 34 -14.01 -13.19 -10.51
C SER A 34 -12.52 -13.12 -10.19
N SER A 35 -11.66 -13.45 -11.15
CA SER A 35 -10.19 -13.45 -10.99
C SER A 35 -9.57 -12.07 -10.73
N TYR A 36 -10.30 -10.98 -10.96
CA TYR A 36 -9.84 -9.63 -10.67
C TYR A 36 -10.79 -8.98 -9.66
N PRO A 37 -10.65 -9.25 -8.35
CA PRO A 37 -11.46 -8.61 -7.33
C PRO A 37 -11.07 -7.14 -7.09
N PRO A 38 -11.99 -6.28 -6.62
CA PRO A 38 -11.67 -4.94 -6.14
C PRO A 38 -10.81 -5.01 -4.86
N ARG A 39 -10.10 -3.91 -4.55
CA ARG A 39 -9.23 -3.80 -3.37
C ARG A 39 -9.89 -4.26 -2.06
N GLU A 40 -11.14 -3.90 -1.84
CA GLU A 40 -11.87 -4.22 -0.61
C GLU A 40 -12.07 -5.72 -0.43
N VAL A 41 -12.31 -6.45 -1.52
CA VAL A 41 -12.45 -7.91 -1.52
C VAL A 41 -11.11 -8.59 -1.22
N LEU A 42 -10.00 -8.12 -1.80
CA LEU A 42 -8.68 -8.66 -1.45
C LEU A 42 -8.28 -8.35 0.00
N TRP A 43 -8.63 -7.16 0.49
CA TRP A 43 -8.37 -6.79 1.88
C TRP A 43 -9.14 -7.70 2.85
N ASP A 44 -10.41 -7.99 2.54
CA ASP A 44 -11.24 -8.91 3.34
C ASP A 44 -10.61 -10.30 3.43
N TYR A 45 -10.17 -10.84 2.29
CA TYR A 45 -9.46 -12.12 2.20
C TYR A 45 -8.18 -12.17 3.05
N ILE A 46 -7.31 -11.15 2.93
CA ILE A 46 -6.06 -11.07 3.70
C ILE A 46 -6.34 -10.90 5.20
N ASN A 47 -7.28 -10.02 5.56
CA ASN A 47 -7.64 -9.80 6.95
C ASN A 47 -8.33 -11.04 7.56
N GLY A 48 -9.11 -11.78 6.79
CA GLY A 48 -9.73 -13.05 7.20
C GLY A 48 -8.71 -14.07 7.66
N ARG A 49 -7.64 -14.27 6.88
CA ARG A 49 -6.53 -15.15 7.28
C ARG A 49 -5.84 -14.67 8.56
N ALA A 50 -5.58 -13.37 8.69
CA ALA A 50 -4.94 -12.81 9.87
C ALA A 50 -5.82 -12.93 11.14
N VAL A 51 -7.15 -12.87 10.99
CA VAL A 51 -8.09 -13.13 12.09
C VAL A 51 -8.10 -14.61 12.44
N GLN A 52 -8.16 -15.51 11.45
CA GLN A 52 -8.17 -16.96 11.68
C GLN A 52 -6.91 -17.44 12.42
N SER A 53 -5.75 -16.83 12.17
CA SER A 53 -4.50 -17.20 12.83
C SER A 53 -4.27 -16.53 14.20
N GLY A 54 -5.12 -15.59 14.61
CA GLY A 54 -4.95 -14.84 15.86
C GLY A 54 -3.76 -13.86 15.88
N VAL A 55 -3.04 -13.69 14.76
CA VAL A 55 -1.81 -12.85 14.73
C VAL A 55 -2.06 -11.38 15.09
N LYS A 56 -3.29 -10.89 14.90
CA LYS A 56 -3.65 -9.51 15.24
C LYS A 56 -3.49 -9.18 16.73
N GLU A 57 -3.56 -10.18 17.60
CA GLU A 57 -3.36 -10.00 19.05
C GLU A 57 -1.91 -9.70 19.40
N LEU A 58 -0.97 -10.07 18.54
CA LEU A 58 0.47 -9.83 18.71
C LEU A 58 0.91 -8.46 18.16
N VAL A 59 0.02 -7.72 17.49
CA VAL A 59 0.35 -6.49 16.78
C VAL A 59 -0.07 -5.26 17.59
N ARG A 60 0.88 -4.37 17.86
CA ARG A 60 0.60 -3.03 18.39
C ARG A 60 0.36 -2.06 17.24
N PHE A 61 -0.88 -1.67 17.03
CA PHE A 61 -1.25 -0.68 16.01
C PHE A 61 -0.99 0.75 16.48
N ALA A 62 -0.88 1.69 15.55
CA ALA A 62 -0.54 3.10 15.82
C ALA A 62 0.80 3.28 16.56
N HIS A 63 1.69 2.30 16.43
CA HIS A 63 3.06 2.34 16.93
C HIS A 63 4.01 2.56 15.76
N VAL A 64 4.88 3.57 15.83
CA VAL A 64 5.85 3.90 14.78
C VAL A 64 7.25 3.64 15.29
N VAL A 65 7.95 2.69 14.68
CA VAL A 65 9.38 2.47 14.93
C VAL A 65 10.15 3.69 14.43
N ARG A 66 10.92 4.32 15.33
CA ARG A 66 11.76 5.48 15.05
C ARG A 66 13.21 5.12 14.84
N ARG A 67 13.70 4.16 15.62
CA ARG A 67 15.09 3.75 15.61
C ARG A 67 15.23 2.29 15.95
N VAL A 68 16.20 1.66 15.31
CA VAL A 68 16.66 0.31 15.61
C VAL A 68 18.17 0.41 15.70
N GLU A 69 18.74 -0.08 16.79
CA GLU A 69 20.17 -0.14 17.03
C GLU A 69 20.56 -1.54 17.41
N PHE A 70 21.72 -1.99 16.95
CA PHE A 70 22.31 -3.24 17.36
C PHE A 70 23.48 -2.94 18.29
N ASP A 71 23.57 -3.68 19.38
CA ASP A 71 24.67 -3.64 20.34
C ASP A 71 25.53 -4.90 20.19
N ASP A 72 26.79 -4.71 19.77
CA ASP A 72 27.74 -5.80 19.54
C ASP A 72 28.17 -6.54 20.82
N GLU A 73 28.05 -5.91 22.01
CA GLU A 73 28.43 -6.56 23.28
C GLU A 73 27.33 -7.50 23.78
N THR A 74 26.08 -7.09 23.65
CA THR A 74 24.91 -7.86 24.09
C THR A 74 24.33 -8.74 23.00
N GLU A 75 24.73 -8.53 21.74
CA GLU A 75 24.16 -9.16 20.54
C GLU A 75 22.65 -8.95 20.40
N GLN A 76 22.14 -7.81 20.86
CA GLN A 76 20.70 -7.50 20.89
C GLN A 76 20.34 -6.20 20.16
N PHE A 77 19.08 -6.12 19.73
CA PHE A 77 18.50 -4.94 19.11
C PHE A 77 17.73 -4.11 20.13
N THR A 78 18.05 -2.81 20.20
CA THR A 78 17.26 -1.81 20.91
C THR A 78 16.37 -1.08 19.92
N VAL A 79 15.04 -1.18 20.10
CA VAL A 79 14.03 -0.61 19.20
C VAL A 79 13.27 0.51 19.91
N THR A 80 13.37 1.73 19.37
CA THR A 80 12.62 2.89 19.86
C THR A 80 11.32 3.07 19.07
N VAL A 81 10.20 3.20 19.77
CA VAL A 81 8.85 3.24 19.21
C VAL A 81 8.06 4.40 19.79
N ASP A 82 7.31 5.11 18.94
CA ASP A 82 6.30 6.08 19.37
C ASP A 82 4.91 5.43 19.35
N ASP A 83 4.21 5.43 20.48
CA ASP A 83 2.76 5.23 20.52
C ASP A 83 2.06 6.54 20.14
N LEU A 84 1.43 6.56 18.96
CA LEU A 84 0.76 7.76 18.45
C LEU A 84 -0.57 8.07 19.13
N ARG A 85 -1.14 7.12 19.88
CA ARG A 85 -2.40 7.32 20.63
C ARG A 85 -2.12 7.95 21.98
N GLU A 86 -1.13 7.42 22.67
CA GLU A 86 -0.76 7.89 24.02
C GLU A 86 0.29 9.01 23.97
N HIS A 87 0.91 9.26 22.81
CA HIS A 87 1.99 10.23 22.62
C HIS A 87 3.21 9.97 23.51
N VAL A 88 3.55 8.68 23.67
CA VAL A 88 4.68 8.22 24.48
C VAL A 88 5.72 7.55 23.58
N THR A 89 6.99 7.85 23.81
CA THR A 89 8.11 7.13 23.21
C THR A 89 8.67 6.13 24.21
N SER A 90 8.82 4.88 23.80
CA SER A 90 9.41 3.81 24.59
C SER A 90 10.48 3.07 23.80
N THR A 91 11.29 2.29 24.53
CA THR A 91 12.32 1.44 23.96
C THR A 91 12.13 0.02 24.47
N GLU A 92 12.28 -0.95 23.57
CA GLU A 92 12.21 -2.38 23.87
C GLU A 92 13.42 -3.09 23.26
N VAL A 93 13.89 -4.15 23.92
CA VAL A 93 15.04 -4.95 23.50
C VAL A 93 14.55 -6.26 22.90
N PHE A 94 15.14 -6.66 21.77
CA PHE A 94 14.81 -7.87 21.03
C PHE A 94 16.07 -8.60 20.61
N ASP A 95 16.05 -9.92 20.61
CA ASP A 95 17.15 -10.72 20.06
C ASP A 95 17.18 -10.64 18.52
N GLU A 96 16.01 -10.43 17.89
CA GLU A 96 15.86 -10.45 16.43
C GLU A 96 14.91 -9.35 15.94
N VAL A 97 15.18 -8.80 14.75
CA VAL A 97 14.34 -7.79 14.10
C VAL A 97 14.02 -8.18 12.66
N ILE A 98 12.73 -8.32 12.34
CA ILE A 98 12.25 -8.58 10.98
C ILE A 98 11.63 -7.31 10.40
N VAL A 99 12.25 -6.75 9.36
CA VAL A 99 11.77 -5.51 8.72
C VAL A 99 10.80 -5.81 7.58
N SER A 100 9.52 -5.50 7.81
CA SER A 100 8.43 -5.70 6.84
C SER A 100 7.68 -4.39 6.50
N THR A 101 8.42 -3.28 6.37
CA THR A 101 7.85 -1.92 6.24
C THR A 101 7.36 -1.57 4.83
N GLY A 102 7.65 -2.39 3.81
CA GLY A 102 7.30 -2.13 2.42
C GLY A 102 8.15 -1.02 1.77
N HIS A 103 8.13 -0.94 0.43
CA HIS A 103 8.99 -0.02 -0.34
C HIS A 103 8.25 0.76 -1.43
N PHE A 104 6.91 0.69 -1.50
CA PHE A 104 6.09 1.40 -2.50
C PHE A 104 5.41 2.66 -1.96
N SER A 105 5.90 3.18 -0.83
CA SER A 105 5.26 4.26 -0.08
C SER A 105 6.12 5.52 0.00
N PHE A 106 7.39 5.44 -0.38
CA PHE A 106 8.27 6.59 -0.52
C PHE A 106 8.38 6.94 -2.02
N PRO A 107 7.87 8.10 -2.46
CA PRO A 107 7.81 8.44 -3.87
C PRO A 107 9.21 8.77 -4.42
N ASN A 108 9.49 8.33 -5.65
CA ASN A 108 10.63 8.80 -6.42
C ASN A 108 10.15 9.92 -7.33
N VAL A 109 10.42 11.17 -6.95
CA VAL A 109 10.00 12.36 -7.70
C VAL A 109 11.23 12.93 -8.42
N PRO A 110 11.37 12.68 -9.73
CA PRO A 110 12.50 13.23 -10.49
C PRO A 110 12.31 14.73 -10.73
N ASP A 111 13.41 15.47 -10.78
CA ASP A 111 13.40 16.84 -11.26
C ASP A 111 13.14 16.87 -12.77
N ILE A 112 12.15 17.65 -13.18
CA ILE A 112 11.77 17.83 -14.59
C ILE A 112 11.91 19.32 -14.90
N ALA A 113 12.75 19.67 -15.87
CA ALA A 113 12.96 21.06 -16.26
C ALA A 113 11.64 21.73 -16.67
N GLY A 114 11.33 22.89 -16.07
CA GLY A 114 10.14 23.68 -16.35
C GLY A 114 8.89 23.24 -15.58
N ILE A 115 8.95 22.18 -14.78
CA ILE A 115 7.78 21.66 -14.02
C ILE A 115 7.27 22.68 -13.00
N GLU A 116 8.16 23.47 -12.43
CA GLU A 116 7.87 24.54 -11.46
C GLU A 116 7.07 25.70 -12.06
N THR A 117 7.11 25.86 -13.39
CA THR A 117 6.34 26.88 -14.12
C THR A 117 5.10 26.32 -14.80
N PHE A 118 4.85 25.00 -14.69
CA PHE A 118 3.70 24.36 -15.30
C PHE A 118 2.40 24.86 -14.63
N PRO A 119 1.44 25.40 -15.40
CA PRO A 119 0.24 26.02 -14.82
C PRO A 119 -0.81 25.01 -14.32
N GLY A 120 -0.62 23.72 -14.57
CA GLY A 120 -1.54 22.66 -14.15
C GLY A 120 -1.11 21.95 -12.87
N GLU A 121 -1.96 21.05 -12.38
CA GLU A 121 -1.64 20.21 -11.22
C GLU A 121 -0.57 19.17 -11.57
N VAL A 122 0.43 19.03 -10.70
CA VAL A 122 1.46 17.98 -10.77
C VAL A 122 1.38 17.19 -9.48
N ILE A 123 1.19 15.87 -9.59
CA ILE A 123 1.16 14.96 -8.44
C ILE A 123 2.00 13.71 -8.74
N HIS A 124 2.58 13.10 -7.71
CA HIS A 124 3.13 11.76 -7.83
C HIS A 124 2.01 10.71 -7.73
N ALA A 125 2.19 9.52 -8.32
CA ALA A 125 1.21 8.43 -8.23
C ALA A 125 0.86 8.03 -6.79
N HIS A 126 1.80 8.22 -5.85
CA HIS A 126 1.59 8.01 -4.41
C HIS A 126 0.47 8.89 -3.84
N GLU A 127 0.21 10.07 -4.43
CA GLU A 127 -0.80 11.03 -3.97
C GLU A 127 -2.13 10.90 -4.72
N PHE A 128 -2.17 10.11 -5.80
CA PHE A 128 -3.39 9.88 -6.57
C PHE A 128 -4.43 9.11 -5.74
N ARG A 129 -5.64 9.67 -5.59
CA ARG A 129 -6.72 9.05 -4.79
C ARG A 129 -7.95 8.64 -5.59
N GLY A 130 -8.08 9.12 -6.83
CA GLY A 130 -9.23 8.83 -7.69
C GLY A 130 -9.17 9.63 -8.98
N ALA A 131 -9.83 9.11 -10.02
CA ALA A 131 -9.83 9.70 -11.35
C ALA A 131 -10.88 10.81 -11.50
N GLU A 132 -11.88 10.86 -10.63
CA GLU A 132 -13.07 11.69 -10.77
C GLU A 132 -12.76 13.19 -10.85
N ARG A 133 -11.75 13.65 -10.11
CA ARG A 133 -11.31 15.06 -10.12
C ARG A 133 -10.68 15.51 -11.43
N PHE A 134 -10.27 14.57 -12.27
CA PHE A 134 -9.62 14.82 -13.55
C PHE A 134 -10.54 14.61 -14.75
N ALA A 135 -11.83 14.38 -14.52
CA ALA A 135 -12.81 14.19 -15.59
C ALA A 135 -12.81 15.40 -16.54
N GLY A 136 -12.77 15.13 -17.85
CA GLY A 136 -12.72 16.15 -18.89
C GLY A 136 -11.39 16.90 -19.04
N GLN A 137 -10.37 16.56 -18.25
CA GLN A 137 -9.04 17.18 -18.35
C GLN A 137 -8.11 16.40 -19.28
N ARG A 138 -7.08 17.09 -19.78
CA ARG A 138 -5.97 16.46 -20.50
C ARG A 138 -4.87 16.11 -19.50
N LEU A 139 -4.51 14.83 -19.42
CA LEU A 139 -3.53 14.33 -18.47
C LEU A 139 -2.28 13.82 -19.19
N LEU A 140 -1.12 14.12 -18.61
CA LEU A 140 0.16 13.51 -18.98
C LEU A 140 0.59 12.57 -17.85
N LEU A 141 0.83 11.30 -18.18
CA LEU A 141 1.42 10.35 -17.24
C LEU A 141 2.90 10.18 -17.60
N VAL A 142 3.77 10.47 -16.64
CA VAL A 142 5.21 10.31 -16.80
C VAL A 142 5.64 9.00 -16.15
N GLY A 143 6.08 8.04 -16.97
CA GLY A 143 6.56 6.73 -16.53
C GLY A 143 6.36 5.66 -17.60
N GLY A 144 7.34 4.77 -17.77
CA GLY A 144 7.35 3.71 -18.81
C GLY A 144 7.25 2.28 -18.29
N ARG A 145 7.33 2.08 -16.97
CA ARG A 145 7.01 0.81 -16.33
C ARG A 145 5.50 0.75 -16.24
N THR A 146 4.87 -0.35 -16.65
CA THR A 146 3.42 -0.53 -16.65
C THR A 146 2.89 0.02 -15.32
N PRO A 147 2.23 1.21 -15.29
CA PRO A 147 1.41 1.51 -14.13
C PRO A 147 0.47 0.31 -14.01
N PRO A 148 0.09 -0.18 -12.81
CA PRO A 148 -0.88 -1.27 -12.74
C PRO A 148 -2.01 -0.87 -13.70
N ARG A 149 -2.31 -1.73 -14.70
CA ARG A 149 -3.10 -1.38 -15.90
C ARG A 149 -4.40 -0.65 -15.54
N THR A 150 -4.84 -0.87 -14.31
CA THR A 150 -5.88 -0.20 -13.53
C THR A 150 -5.76 1.33 -13.41
N SER A 151 -4.60 1.96 -13.24
CA SER A 151 -4.51 3.43 -13.08
C SER A 151 -4.85 4.17 -14.37
N ALA A 152 -4.21 3.77 -15.48
CA ALA A 152 -4.47 4.34 -16.79
C ALA A 152 -5.88 3.98 -17.30
N SER A 153 -6.35 2.74 -17.10
CA SER A 153 -7.70 2.35 -17.47
C SER A 153 -8.81 3.01 -16.64
N ASN A 154 -8.56 3.32 -15.37
CA ASN A 154 -9.48 4.14 -14.59
C ASN A 154 -9.56 5.55 -15.18
N LEU A 155 -8.45 6.17 -15.57
CA LEU A 155 -8.49 7.49 -16.20
C LEU A 155 -9.22 7.47 -17.55
N THR A 156 -9.07 6.43 -18.38
CA THR A 156 -9.81 6.33 -19.65
C THR A 156 -11.29 6.04 -19.46
N ARG A 157 -11.70 5.34 -18.39
CA ARG A 157 -13.11 5.10 -18.06
C ARG A 157 -13.87 6.38 -17.70
N TRP A 158 -13.15 7.43 -17.28
CA TRP A 158 -13.69 8.74 -16.88
C TRP A 158 -13.28 9.89 -17.82
N GLY A 159 -12.58 9.58 -18.91
CA GLY A 159 -12.32 10.54 -19.98
C GLY A 159 -13.60 10.83 -20.79
N PRO A 160 -13.64 11.93 -21.57
CA PRO A 160 -14.74 12.14 -22.48
C PRO A 160 -14.86 10.92 -23.40
N GLY A 161 -16.06 10.33 -23.45
CA GLY A 161 -16.39 9.37 -24.50
C GLY A 161 -16.09 10.04 -25.85
N THR A 162 -15.37 9.32 -26.70
CA THR A 162 -15.15 9.72 -28.09
C THR A 162 -16.44 10.10 -28.78
#